data_AF-A0AAU5RSE9-F1
#
_entry.id   AF-A0AAU5RSE9-F1
#
_cell.length_a   1.000
_cell.length_b   1.000
_cell.length_c   1.000
_cell.angle_alpha   90.00
_cell.angle_beta   90.00
_cell.angle_gamma   90.00
#
_symmetry.space_group_name_H-M   'P 1'
#
loop_
_entity.id
_entity.type
_entity.pdbx_description
1 polymer ?
#
loop_
_entity_poly.entity_id
_entity_poly.type
_entity_poly.pdbx_seq_one_letter_code
_entity_poly.pdbx_strand_id
1 'polypeptide(L)'
;MTLDVLPQPLAEAEAGGVRDADVVAAVRASLPYAYQVVAGLAAELRSGTAEFAEAVTPPPSEAERGQLRRALSSDAIRGSLERHFGIVLAS
;
A
#
# COMPACT_ATOMS: atom_id res chain seq x y z
N MET A 1 0.40 13.06 33.68
CA MET A 1 1.53 13.23 32.74
C MET A 1 0.98 13.99 31.54
N THR A 2 1.40 15.23 31.36
CA THR A 2 0.96 16.11 30.26
C THR A 2 2.04 16.05 29.19
N LEU A 3 1.67 15.78 27.94
CA LEU A 3 2.59 15.86 26.81
C LEU A 3 2.75 17.33 26.45
N ASP A 4 3.89 17.93 26.81
CA ASP A 4 4.31 19.22 26.27
C ASP A 4 4.64 19.02 24.79
N VAL A 5 3.66 19.29 23.93
CA VAL A 5 3.85 19.31 22.48
C VAL A 5 4.40 20.69 22.12
N LEU A 6 5.72 20.79 21.96
CA LEU A 6 6.35 21.95 21.35
C LEU A 6 5.75 22.15 19.95
N PRO A 7 5.29 23.35 19.58
CA PRO A 7 4.81 23.65 18.23
C PRO A 7 6.03 23.76 17.31
N GLN A 8 6.58 22.62 16.89
CA GLN A 8 7.44 22.59 15.72
C GLN A 8 6.59 23.00 14.50
N PRO A 9 7.12 23.83 13.60
CA PRO A 9 6.31 24.60 12.68
C PRO A 9 5.56 23.66 11.73
N LEU A 10 4.24 23.74 11.77
CA LEU A 10 3.28 23.15 10.85
C LEU A 10 3.57 23.46 9.36
N ALA A 11 4.52 24.37 9.10
CA ALA A 11 4.94 24.82 7.77
C ALA A 11 5.59 23.73 6.90
N GLU A 12 6.24 22.71 7.47
CA GLU A 12 6.72 21.56 6.68
C GLU A 12 5.60 20.59 6.33
N ALA A 13 4.55 20.51 7.15
CA ALA A 13 3.34 19.74 6.83
C ALA A 13 2.50 20.38 5.71
N GLU A 14 2.67 21.69 5.48
CA GLU A 14 1.99 22.45 4.42
C GLU A 14 2.72 22.42 3.06
N ALA A 15 4.00 22.00 3.01
CA ALA A 15 4.87 22.21 1.84
C ALA A 15 4.88 21.08 0.79
N GLY A 16 4.17 19.98 0.99
CA GLY A 16 4.05 18.95 -0.04
C GLY A 16 3.65 17.61 0.53
N GLY A 17 2.44 17.15 0.18
CA GLY A 17 1.97 15.82 0.55
C GLY A 17 3.03 14.75 0.24
N VAL A 18 3.09 13.71 1.08
CA VAL A 18 4.00 12.57 0.88
C VAL A 18 3.83 12.06 -0.55
N ARG A 19 4.92 12.04 -1.32
CA ARG A 19 4.86 11.58 -2.71
C ARG A 19 4.48 10.11 -2.71
N ASP A 20 3.65 9.69 -3.66
CA ASP A 20 3.25 8.28 -3.79
C ASP A 20 4.45 7.34 -3.87
N ALA A 21 5.53 7.76 -4.52
CA ALA A 21 6.77 7.00 -4.60
C ALA A 21 7.39 6.71 -3.22
N ASP A 22 7.32 7.68 -2.29
CA ASP A 22 7.84 7.53 -0.93
C ASP A 22 6.95 6.60 -0.10
N VAL A 23 5.62 6.72 -0.27
CA VAL A 23 4.66 5.79 0.34
C VAL A 23 4.89 4.36 -0.15
N VAL A 24 5.03 4.18 -1.46
CA VAL A 24 5.24 2.86 -2.08
C VAL A 24 6.57 2.27 -1.62
N ALA A 25 7.64 3.07 -1.49
CA ALA A 25 8.91 2.60 -0.96
C ALA A 25 8.78 2.13 0.50
N ALA A 26 8.08 2.90 1.34
CA ALA A 26 7.79 2.52 2.72
C ALA A 26 6.93 1.25 2.82
N VAL A 27 5.92 1.11 1.94
CA VAL A 27 5.08 -0.09 1.85
C VAL A 27 5.91 -1.29 1.42
N ARG A 28 6.78 -1.16 0.41
CA ARG A 28 7.68 -2.25 -0.02
C ARG A 28 8.61 -2.70 1.11
N ALA A 29 9.09 -1.77 1.93
CA ALA A 29 9.97 -2.08 3.07
C ALA A 29 9.22 -2.71 4.26
N SER A 30 8.01 -2.22 4.58
CA SER A 30 7.27 -2.61 5.79
C SER A 30 6.26 -3.74 5.57
N LEU A 31 5.74 -3.88 4.35
CA LEU A 31 4.71 -4.83 3.93
C LEU A 31 5.14 -5.57 2.64
N PRO A 32 6.32 -6.23 2.63
CA PRO A 32 6.90 -6.77 1.41
C PRO A 32 6.01 -7.82 0.74
N TYR A 33 5.31 -8.65 1.51
CA TYR A 33 4.42 -9.67 0.97
C TYR A 33 3.20 -9.03 0.28
N ALA A 34 2.56 -8.06 0.93
CA ALA A 34 1.42 -7.36 0.34
C ALA A 34 1.82 -6.64 -0.95
N TYR A 35 2.98 -5.97 -0.95
CA TYR A 35 3.52 -5.35 -2.15
C TYR A 35 3.73 -6.36 -3.29
N GLN A 36 4.32 -7.52 -3.00
CA GLN A 36 4.60 -8.55 -4.00
C GLN A 36 3.31 -9.16 -4.60
N VAL A 37 2.31 -9.43 -3.77
CA VAL A 37 1.01 -9.93 -4.24
C VAL A 37 0.37 -8.93 -5.21
N VAL A 38 0.29 -7.66 -4.83
CA VAL A 38 -0.30 -6.62 -5.69
C VAL A 38 0.50 -6.44 -6.97
N ALA A 39 1.85 -6.46 -6.89
CA ALA A 39 2.71 -6.40 -8.06
C ALA A 39 2.49 -7.57 -9.03
N GLY A 40 2.32 -8.78 -8.50
CA GLY A 40 2.02 -9.99 -9.27
C GLY A 40 0.67 -9.90 -9.98
N LEU A 41 -0.40 -9.57 -9.25
CA LEU A 41 -1.74 -9.39 -9.83
C LEU A 41 -1.76 -8.30 -10.91
N ALA A 42 -1.07 -7.19 -10.68
CA ALA A 42 -0.95 -6.14 -11.67
C ALA A 42 -0.21 -6.61 -12.94
N ALA A 43 0.79 -7.48 -12.80
CA ALA A 43 1.49 -8.08 -13.93
C ALA A 43 0.59 -9.06 -14.69
N GLU A 44 -0.16 -9.90 -13.98
CA GLU A 44 -1.13 -10.84 -14.57
C GLU A 44 -2.19 -10.09 -15.39
N LEU A 45 -2.82 -9.06 -14.81
CA LEU A 45 -3.80 -8.20 -15.49
C LEU A 45 -3.24 -7.58 -16.78
N ARG A 46 -2.01 -7.08 -16.76
CA ARG A 46 -1.38 -6.46 -17.93
C ARG A 46 -0.98 -7.47 -19.00
N SER A 47 -0.69 -8.70 -18.62
CA SER A 47 -0.23 -9.75 -19.54
C SER A 47 -1.37 -10.50 -20.24
N GLY A 48 -2.58 -10.43 -19.69
CA GLY A 48 -3.73 -11.19 -20.16
C GLY A 48 -4.82 -10.32 -20.79
N THR A 49 -5.93 -10.97 -21.13
CA THR A 49 -7.19 -10.33 -21.55
C THR A 49 -8.24 -10.37 -20.43
N ALA A 50 -7.86 -10.82 -19.23
CA ALA A 50 -8.76 -10.94 -18.10
C ALA A 50 -9.07 -9.54 -17.53
N GLU A 51 -10.35 -9.31 -17.21
CA GLU A 51 -10.79 -8.07 -16.57
C GLU A 51 -10.41 -8.00 -15.09
N PHE A 52 -10.17 -9.17 -14.48
CA PHE A 52 -9.83 -9.32 -13.06
C PHE A 52 -8.71 -10.35 -12.88
N ALA A 53 -7.86 -10.12 -11.87
CA ALA A 53 -6.89 -11.09 -11.37
C ALA A 53 -7.11 -11.26 -9.87
N GLU A 54 -6.94 -12.48 -9.37
CA GLU A 54 -7.24 -12.85 -7.99
C GLU A 54 -6.08 -13.60 -7.35
N ALA A 55 -5.75 -13.24 -6.10
CA ALA A 55 -4.78 -13.97 -5.30
C ALA A 55 -5.43 -15.25 -4.72
N VAL A 56 -5.47 -16.31 -5.51
CA VAL A 56 -6.04 -17.61 -5.11
C VAL A 56 -5.16 -18.40 -4.13
N THR A 57 -3.88 -18.03 -4.00
CA THR A 57 -2.96 -18.66 -3.05
C THR A 57 -3.11 -18.03 -1.68
N PRO A 58 -3.48 -18.80 -0.64
CA PRO A 58 -3.62 -18.26 0.70
C PRO A 58 -2.27 -17.78 1.26
N PRO A 59 -2.25 -16.76 2.13
CA PRO A 59 -1.03 -16.33 2.79
C PRO A 59 -0.41 -17.47 3.60
N PRO A 60 0.93 -17.66 3.54
CA PRO A 60 1.61 -18.79 4.16
C PRO A 60 1.61 -18.75 5.70
N SER A 61 1.43 -17.56 6.29
CA SER A 61 1.24 -17.41 7.74
C SER A 61 0.33 -16.23 8.10
N GLU A 62 0.01 -16.09 9.39
CA GLU A 62 -0.72 -14.93 9.92
C GLU A 62 0.04 -13.61 9.77
N ALA A 63 1.38 -13.65 9.71
CA ALA A 63 2.17 -12.45 9.50
C ALA A 63 1.93 -11.88 8.10
N GLU A 64 2.02 -12.70 7.05
CA GLU A 64 1.73 -12.32 5.66
C GLU A 64 0.26 -11.89 5.50
N ARG A 65 -0.67 -12.61 6.14
CA ARG A 65 -2.08 -12.23 6.17
C ARG A 65 -2.29 -10.86 6.81
N GLY A 66 -1.56 -10.57 7.89
CA GLY A 66 -1.56 -9.27 8.56
C GLY A 66 -1.07 -8.14 7.66
N GLN A 67 -0.10 -8.40 6.78
CA GLN A 67 0.37 -7.41 5.79
C GLN A 67 -0.72 -7.03 4.80
N LEU A 68 -1.44 -8.02 4.24
CA LEU A 68 -2.56 -7.77 3.32
C LEU A 68 -3.68 -6.98 4.00
N ARG A 69 -4.06 -7.36 5.23
CA ARG A 69 -5.06 -6.61 6.00
C ARG A 69 -4.63 -5.16 6.20
N ARG A 70 -3.38 -4.91 6.64
CA ARG A 70 -2.88 -3.54 6.84
C ARG A 70 -2.91 -2.72 5.54
N ALA A 71 -2.55 -3.34 4.41
CA ALA A 71 -2.56 -2.67 3.11
C ALA A 71 -3.98 -2.29 2.67
N LEU A 72 -4.96 -3.18 2.87
CA LEU A 72 -6.35 -2.95 2.45
C LEU A 72 -7.12 -2.02 3.40
N SER A 73 -6.82 -2.06 4.70
CA SER A 73 -7.49 -1.24 5.72
C SER A 73 -7.10 0.24 5.68
N SER A 74 -6.01 0.62 4.99
CA SER A 74 -5.56 2.01 4.88
C SER A 74 -5.82 2.56 3.47
N ASP A 75 -6.69 3.57 3.35
CA ASP A 75 -6.97 4.23 2.07
C ASP A 75 -5.72 4.84 1.44
N ALA A 76 -4.82 5.40 2.27
CA ALA A 76 -3.55 5.96 1.81
C ALA A 76 -2.64 4.89 1.19
N ILE A 77 -2.49 3.73 1.87
CA ILE A 77 -1.68 2.63 1.34
C ILE A 77 -2.33 2.06 0.09
N ARG A 78 -3.63 1.73 0.15
CA ARG A 78 -4.39 1.19 -1.00
C ARG A 78 -4.27 2.12 -2.21
N GLY A 79 -4.61 3.39 -2.05
CA GLY A 79 -4.57 4.37 -3.13
C GLY A 79 -3.16 4.58 -3.70
N SER A 80 -2.11 4.52 -2.86
CA SER A 80 -0.74 4.60 -3.35
C SER A 80 -0.35 3.42 -4.25
N LEU A 81 -0.78 2.20 -3.89
CA LEU A 81 -0.51 0.99 -4.66
C LEU A 81 -1.30 0.98 -5.98
N GLU A 82 -2.58 1.37 -5.94
CA GLU A 82 -3.43 1.51 -7.11
C GLU A 82 -2.83 2.46 -8.14
N ARG A 83 -2.44 3.67 -7.71
CA ARG A 83 -1.78 4.66 -8.59
C ARG A 83 -0.42 4.18 -9.07
N HIS A 84 0.36 3.53 -8.23
CA HIS A 84 1.68 3.01 -8.61
C HIS A 84 1.61 1.94 -9.69
N PHE A 85 0.64 1.03 -9.61
CA PHE A 85 0.51 -0.09 -10.53
C PHE A 85 -0.50 0.15 -11.67
N GLY A 86 -1.28 1.22 -11.61
CA GLY A 86 -2.33 1.53 -12.59
C GLY A 86 -3.49 0.54 -12.52
N ILE A 87 -3.88 0.12 -11.32
CA ILE A 87 -4.97 -0.84 -11.08
C ILE A 87 -5.97 -0.28 -10.06
N VAL A 88 -7.10 -0.97 -9.89
CA VAL A 88 -8.03 -0.75 -8.77
C VAL A 88 -8.10 -2.03 -7.94
N LEU A 89 -7.96 -1.90 -6.62
CA LEU A 89 -8.12 -3.03 -5.71
C LEU A 89 -9.58 -3.14 -5.31
N ALA A 90 -10.12 -4.36 -5.41
CA ALA A 90 -11.48 -4.65 -4.95
C ALA A 90 -11.56 -4.52 -3.42
N SER A 91 -12.66 -3.93 -2.94
CA SER A 91 -12.96 -3.69 -1.52
C SER A 91 -13.79 -4.80 -0.90
#